data_AF-A0A3B9ZZV1-F1
#
_entry.id   AF-A0A3B9ZZV1-F1
#
_cell.length_a   1.000
_cell.length_b   1.000
_cell.length_c   1.000
_cell.angle_alpha   90.00
_cell.angle_beta   90.00
_cell.angle_gamma   90.00
#
_symmetry.space_group_name_H-M   'P 1'
#
loop_
_entity.id
_entity.type
_entity.pdbx_description
1 polymer ?
#
loop_
_entity_poly.entity_id
_entity_poly.type
_entity_poly.pdbx_seq_one_letter_code
_entity_poly.pdbx_strand_id
1 'polypeptide(L)'
;MKKLLAALLVLGACAAPKPGEPAPARDQAVVFKTHNYVFSKTPDPDLETALPDLVAQSYDSACETLPDAPSEAGFSYTLAPKGAVYPFSEVEVACVIREKYASRYGEELCSAFFSALGKKIKSGLKNH
;
A
#
# COMPACT_ATOMS: atom_id res chain seq x y z
N MET A 1 10.57 -15.75 66.84
CA MET A 1 9.24 -16.08 66.28
C MET A 1 9.28 -15.85 64.77
N LYS A 2 9.04 -16.91 63.99
CA LYS A 2 8.95 -16.93 62.52
C LYS A 2 7.78 -16.08 62.02
N LYS A 3 7.96 -15.25 60.97
CA LYS A 3 7.03 -14.97 59.85
C LYS A 3 7.85 -14.36 58.69
N LEU A 4 8.29 -15.14 57.70
CA LEU A 4 7.68 -15.45 56.39
C LEU A 4 7.55 -14.26 55.41
N LEU A 5 8.17 -14.47 54.23
CA LEU A 5 8.19 -13.67 53.00
C LEU A 5 6.79 -13.33 52.47
N ALA A 6 6.71 -12.24 51.70
CA ALA A 6 5.86 -12.18 50.50
C ALA A 6 6.54 -11.32 49.43
N ALA A 7 7.05 -11.98 48.39
CA ALA A 7 7.52 -11.35 47.16
C ALA A 7 6.32 -10.99 46.28
N LEU A 8 6.20 -9.72 45.88
CA LEU A 8 5.26 -9.28 44.86
C LEU A 8 5.81 -9.63 43.47
N LEU A 9 5.26 -10.67 42.86
CA LEU A 9 5.37 -10.94 41.42
C LEU A 9 4.23 -10.20 40.72
N VAL A 10 4.53 -9.06 40.10
CA VAL A 10 3.62 -8.39 39.15
C VAL A 10 3.76 -9.11 37.81
N LEU A 11 2.94 -10.14 37.60
CA LEU A 11 2.78 -10.78 36.30
C LEU A 11 1.88 -9.90 35.43
N GLY A 12 2.46 -9.35 34.36
CA GLY A 12 1.71 -8.69 33.29
C GLY A 12 0.71 -9.67 32.69
N ALA A 13 -0.57 -9.39 32.90
CA ALA A 13 -1.66 -10.13 32.29
C ALA A 13 -1.73 -9.77 30.80
N CYS A 14 -1.14 -10.60 29.94
CA CYS A 14 -1.58 -10.68 28.55
C CYS A 14 -3.01 -11.22 28.57
N ALA A 15 -4.00 -10.32 28.45
CA ALA A 15 -5.39 -10.70 28.29
C ALA A 15 -5.54 -11.45 26.95
N ALA A 16 -5.47 -12.77 26.99
CA ALA A 16 -5.86 -13.61 25.86
C ALA A 16 -7.39 -13.48 25.67
N PRO A 17 -7.88 -13.35 24.42
CA PRO A 17 -9.33 -13.38 24.15
C PRO A 17 -9.95 -14.67 24.69
N LYS A 18 -11.18 -14.61 25.23
CA LYS A 18 -11.82 -15.81 25.76
C LYS A 18 -12.13 -16.79 24.62
N PRO A 19 -11.95 -18.11 24.84
CA PRO A 19 -12.38 -19.11 23.87
C PRO A 19 -13.87 -18.94 23.56
N GLY A 20 -14.20 -18.70 22.29
CA GLY A 20 -15.58 -18.54 21.82
C GLY A 20 -16.04 -17.10 21.58
N GLU A 21 -15.23 -16.08 21.91
CA GLU A 21 -15.49 -14.73 21.39
C GLU A 21 -15.13 -14.68 19.90
N PRO A 22 -16.00 -14.15 19.02
CA PRO A 22 -15.62 -13.85 17.66
C PRO A 22 -14.38 -12.97 17.69
N ALA A 23 -13.34 -13.34 16.94
CA ALA A 23 -12.21 -12.44 16.73
C ALA A 23 -12.77 -11.08 16.26
N PRO A 24 -12.26 -9.95 16.77
CA PRO A 24 -12.69 -8.65 16.27
C PRO A 24 -12.55 -8.64 14.76
N ALA A 25 -13.59 -8.17 14.06
CA ALA A 25 -13.60 -8.10 12.61
C ALA A 25 -12.30 -7.40 12.16
N ARG A 26 -11.45 -8.14 11.44
CA ARG A 26 -10.21 -7.58 10.90
C ARG A 26 -10.61 -6.61 9.81
N ASP A 27 -10.21 -5.37 9.97
CA ASP A 27 -10.32 -4.34 8.95
C ASP A 27 -9.52 -4.80 7.72
N GLN A 28 -10.22 -5.15 6.63
CA GLN A 28 -9.61 -5.78 5.47
C GLN A 28 -9.00 -4.71 4.56
N ALA A 29 -7.79 -4.95 4.07
CA ALA A 29 -7.23 -4.18 2.96
C ALA A 29 -7.83 -4.71 1.65
N VAL A 30 -8.34 -3.81 0.83
CA VAL A 30 -8.96 -4.12 -0.47
C VAL A 30 -8.22 -3.38 -1.58
N VAL A 31 -8.09 -4.04 -2.72
CA VAL A 31 -7.70 -3.37 -3.97
C VAL A 31 -8.87 -2.47 -4.37
N PHE A 32 -8.69 -1.17 -4.25
CA PHE A 32 -9.74 -0.20 -4.56
C PHE A 32 -9.77 0.12 -6.06
N LYS A 33 -8.59 0.30 -6.66
CA LYS A 33 -8.45 0.71 -8.06
C LYS A 33 -7.17 0.16 -8.65
N THR A 34 -7.23 -0.31 -9.88
CA THR A 34 -6.10 -0.91 -10.60
C THR A 34 -5.94 -0.22 -11.95
N HIS A 35 -4.70 0.11 -12.30
CA HIS A 35 -4.33 0.59 -13.62
C HIS A 35 -3.26 -0.32 -14.24
N ASN A 36 -3.47 -0.66 -15.51
CA ASN A 36 -2.48 -1.38 -16.30
C ASN A 36 -1.74 -0.41 -17.21
N TYR A 37 -0.41 -0.50 -17.17
CA TYR A 37 0.49 0.28 -18.00
C TYR A 37 1.11 -0.67 -19.02
N VAL A 38 0.74 -0.50 -20.28
CA VAL A 38 1.31 -1.26 -21.39
C VAL A 38 2.57 -0.56 -21.86
N PHE A 39 3.66 -1.31 -21.95
CA PHE A 39 4.93 -0.82 -22.46
C PHE A 39 5.19 -1.36 -23.87
N SER A 40 6.21 -0.81 -24.53
CA SER A 40 6.62 -1.26 -25.85
C SER A 40 7.06 -2.72 -25.82
N LYS A 41 6.94 -3.41 -26.96
CA LYS A 41 7.57 -4.73 -27.16
C LYS A 41 9.09 -4.66 -27.25
N THR A 42 9.63 -3.45 -27.42
CA THR A 42 11.07 -3.19 -27.34
C THR A 42 11.45 -2.98 -25.87
N PRO A 43 12.50 -3.67 -25.37
CA PRO A 43 13.01 -3.41 -24.03
C PRO A 43 13.37 -1.94 -23.86
N ASP A 44 12.91 -1.36 -22.75
CA ASP A 44 13.27 -0.02 -22.30
C ASP A 44 13.87 -0.15 -20.89
N PRO A 45 15.15 -0.54 -20.79
CA PRO A 45 15.77 -0.86 -19.50
C PRO A 45 15.81 0.34 -18.55
N ASP A 46 15.83 1.56 -19.09
CA ASP A 46 15.84 2.79 -18.30
C ASP A 46 14.47 2.99 -17.62
N LEU A 47 13.37 2.85 -18.38
CA LEU A 47 12.03 2.88 -17.83
C LEU A 47 11.76 1.72 -16.87
N GLU A 48 12.17 0.50 -17.22
CA GLU A 48 11.99 -0.69 -16.39
C GLU A 48 12.70 -0.55 -15.04
N THR A 49 13.91 0.04 -15.04
CA THR A 49 14.67 0.34 -13.82
C THR A 49 14.05 1.47 -13.00
N ALA A 50 13.54 2.52 -13.67
CA ALA A 50 12.95 3.67 -13.00
C ALA A 50 11.52 3.40 -12.46
N LEU A 51 10.80 2.42 -13.01
CA LEU A 51 9.38 2.21 -12.72
C LEU A 51 9.05 2.06 -11.23
N PRO A 52 9.77 1.23 -10.43
CA PRO A 52 9.51 1.14 -8.99
C PRO A 52 9.61 2.49 -8.28
N ASP A 53 10.61 3.30 -8.63
CA ASP A 53 10.81 4.63 -8.05
C ASP A 53 9.73 5.62 -8.49
N LEU A 54 9.31 5.57 -9.76
CA LEU A 54 8.20 6.40 -10.25
C LEU A 54 6.89 6.11 -9.52
N VAL A 55 6.64 4.83 -9.20
CA VAL A 55 5.48 4.40 -8.41
C VAL A 55 5.60 4.90 -6.97
N ALA A 56 6.75 4.70 -6.32
CA ALA A 56 7.00 5.18 -4.95
C ALA A 56 6.84 6.71 -4.83
N GLN A 57 7.46 7.49 -5.73
CA GLN A 57 7.32 8.95 -5.72
C GLN A 57 5.87 9.41 -6.00
N SER A 58 5.08 8.61 -6.73
CA SER A 58 3.67 8.90 -6.96
C SER A 58 2.82 8.61 -5.74
N TYR A 59 3.17 7.59 -4.97
CA TYR A 59 2.59 7.33 -3.65
C TYR A 59 2.88 8.50 -2.70
N ASP A 60 4.13 8.97 -2.65
CA ASP A 60 4.51 10.12 -1.81
C ASP A 60 3.72 11.37 -2.20
N SER A 61 3.61 11.68 -3.50
CA SER A 61 2.80 12.81 -4.01
C SER A 61 1.33 12.73 -3.58
N ALA A 62 0.75 11.53 -3.57
CA ALA A 62 -0.62 11.33 -3.11
C ALA A 62 -0.75 11.54 -1.59
N CYS A 63 0.24 11.10 -0.82
CA CYS A 63 0.27 11.30 0.64
C CYS A 63 0.41 12.77 1.02
N GLU A 64 1.19 13.55 0.26
CA GLU A 64 1.35 14.99 0.47
C GLU A 64 0.06 15.77 0.14
N THR A 65 -0.72 15.30 -0.83
CA THR A 65 -1.99 15.95 -1.22
C THR A 65 -3.05 15.82 -0.13
N LEU A 66 -3.00 14.73 0.66
CA LEU A 66 -3.96 14.42 1.71
C LEU A 66 -3.22 13.97 2.98
N PRO A 67 -2.68 14.86 3.80
CA PRO A 67 -1.74 14.47 4.88
C PRO A 67 -2.30 13.48 5.91
N ASP A 68 -3.59 13.60 6.25
CA ASP A 68 -4.22 12.78 7.29
C ASP A 68 -4.79 11.45 6.76
N ALA A 69 -5.09 11.38 5.45
CA ALA A 69 -5.83 10.26 4.87
C ALA A 69 -5.03 8.95 4.73
N PRO A 70 -3.74 8.93 4.32
CA PRO A 70 -2.98 7.70 4.11
C PRO A 70 -2.89 6.82 5.34
N SER A 71 -2.59 7.42 6.49
CA SER A 71 -2.43 6.68 7.75
C SER A 71 -3.77 6.11 8.22
N GLU A 72 -4.83 6.92 8.17
CA GLU A 72 -6.19 6.48 8.52
C GLU A 72 -6.64 5.36 7.56
N ALA A 73 -6.60 5.63 6.26
CA ALA A 73 -7.03 4.71 5.19
C ALA A 73 -6.15 3.45 5.07
N GLY A 74 -4.96 3.40 5.67
CA GLY A 74 -4.00 2.31 5.44
C GLY A 74 -3.59 2.23 3.97
N PHE A 75 -3.37 3.39 3.36
CA PHE A 75 -3.06 3.51 1.94
C PHE A 75 -1.71 2.86 1.62
N SER A 76 -1.73 1.97 0.64
CA SER A 76 -0.57 1.26 0.10
C SER A 76 -0.81 0.96 -1.38
N TYR A 77 0.19 0.36 -2.04
CA TYR A 77 0.09 -0.02 -3.44
C TYR A 77 0.76 -1.36 -3.69
N THR A 78 0.40 -1.99 -4.81
CA THR A 78 1.12 -3.15 -5.35
C THR A 78 1.57 -2.86 -6.78
N LEU A 79 2.71 -3.44 -7.14
CA LEU A 79 3.30 -3.38 -8.48
C LEU A 79 3.55 -4.82 -8.94
N ALA A 80 2.91 -5.24 -10.03
CA ALA A 80 3.03 -6.61 -10.53
C ALA A 80 3.16 -6.64 -12.05
N PRO A 81 4.16 -7.33 -12.62
CA PRO A 81 4.23 -7.53 -14.06
C PRO A 81 3.04 -8.39 -14.54
N LYS A 82 2.54 -8.08 -15.73
CA LYS A 82 1.54 -8.87 -16.46
C LYS A 82 2.15 -9.33 -17.77
N GLY A 83 2.01 -10.62 -18.06
CA GLY A 83 2.57 -11.23 -19.27
C GLY A 83 4.06 -11.52 -19.13
N ALA A 84 4.86 -11.06 -20.10
CA ALA A 84 6.30 -11.29 -20.10
C ALA A 84 6.95 -10.51 -18.96
N VAL A 85 7.77 -11.21 -18.15
CA VAL A 85 8.54 -10.58 -17.07
C VAL A 85 9.70 -9.76 -17.62
N TYR A 86 10.25 -10.15 -18.78
CA TYR A 86 11.24 -9.35 -19.50
C TYR A 86 11.10 -9.53 -21.02
N PRO A 87 11.04 -8.44 -21.79
CA PRO A 87 10.79 -7.07 -21.33
C PRO A 87 9.42 -6.96 -20.64
N PHE A 88 9.21 -5.96 -19.79
CA PHE A 88 7.90 -5.74 -19.19
C PHE A 88 6.90 -5.42 -20.30
N SER A 89 6.04 -6.37 -20.67
CA SER A 89 5.00 -6.12 -21.69
C SER A 89 3.89 -5.23 -21.14
N GLU A 90 3.55 -5.46 -19.88
CA GLU A 90 2.48 -4.77 -19.17
C GLU A 90 2.78 -4.85 -17.67
N VAL A 91 2.43 -3.81 -16.94
CA VAL A 91 2.52 -3.80 -15.49
C VAL A 91 1.21 -3.33 -14.90
N GLU A 92 0.72 -4.11 -13.94
CA GLU A 92 -0.43 -3.78 -13.12
C GLU A 92 0.03 -3.05 -11.87
N VAL A 93 -0.57 -1.88 -11.64
CA VAL A 93 -0.39 -1.10 -10.43
C VAL A 93 -1.74 -1.00 -9.74
N ALA A 94 -1.80 -1.45 -8.49
CA ALA A 94 -3.03 -1.42 -7.70
C ALA A 94 -2.89 -0.45 -6.52
N CYS A 95 -3.93 0.34 -6.30
CA CYS A 95 -4.13 1.16 -5.11
C CYS A 95 -4.89 0.32 -4.07
N VAL A 96 -4.33 0.21 -2.86
CA VAL A 96 -4.86 -0.62 -1.78
C VAL A 96 -5.16 0.25 -0.57
N ILE A 97 -6.35 0.09 -0.01
CA ILE A 97 -6.81 0.82 1.17
C ILE A 97 -7.63 -0.10 2.06
N ARG A 98 -7.84 0.28 3.32
CA ARG A 98 -8.78 -0.39 4.22
C ARG A 98 -10.20 -0.18 3.74
N GLU A 99 -10.97 -1.25 3.68
CA GLU A 99 -12.34 -1.28 3.17
C GLU A 99 -13.25 -0.24 3.84
N LYS A 100 -13.13 -0.07 5.17
CA LYS A 100 -13.95 0.89 5.93
C LYS A 100 -13.73 2.35 5.54
N TYR A 101 -12.61 2.68 4.89
CA TYR A 101 -12.26 4.02 4.43
C TYR A 101 -12.38 4.21 2.92
N ALA A 102 -12.79 3.17 2.19
CA ALA A 102 -12.86 3.18 0.74
C ALA A 102 -13.80 4.26 0.20
N SER A 103 -14.98 4.41 0.80
CA SER A 103 -15.95 5.43 0.41
C SER A 103 -15.50 6.85 0.75
N ARG A 104 -14.66 7.02 1.78
CA ARG A 104 -14.24 8.34 2.28
C ARG A 104 -13.02 8.88 1.55
N TYR A 105 -12.00 8.04 1.36
CA TYR A 105 -10.69 8.46 0.85
C TYR A 105 -10.25 7.74 -0.42
N GLY A 106 -10.90 6.63 -0.78
CA GLY A 106 -10.42 5.76 -1.84
C GLY A 106 -10.29 6.46 -3.18
N GLU A 107 -11.34 7.15 -3.62
CA GLU A 107 -11.31 7.81 -4.92
C GLU A 107 -10.27 8.94 -4.96
N GLU A 108 -10.16 9.74 -3.90
CA GLU A 108 -9.26 10.88 -3.86
C GLU A 108 -7.78 10.44 -3.80
N LEU A 109 -7.42 9.53 -2.88
CA LEU A 109 -6.07 9.01 -2.75
C LEU A 109 -5.62 8.25 -4.00
N CYS A 110 -6.46 7.31 -4.49
CA CYS A 110 -6.08 6.50 -5.64
C CYS A 110 -6.01 7.35 -6.92
N SER A 111 -6.89 8.35 -7.09
CA SER A 111 -6.82 9.23 -8.26
C SER A 111 -5.65 10.20 -8.19
N ALA A 112 -5.28 10.73 -7.02
CA ALA A 112 -4.05 11.50 -6.85
C ALA A 112 -2.81 10.68 -7.22
N PHE A 113 -2.73 9.45 -6.71
CA PHE A 113 -1.68 8.49 -7.00
C PHE A 113 -1.54 8.19 -8.50
N PHE A 114 -2.62 7.75 -9.16
CA PHE A 114 -2.56 7.39 -10.58
C PHE A 114 -2.37 8.61 -11.50
N SER A 115 -2.85 9.79 -11.10
CA SER A 115 -2.59 11.04 -11.82
C SER A 115 -1.10 11.41 -11.76
N ALA A 116 -0.48 11.30 -10.58
CA ALA A 116 0.95 11.53 -10.41
C ALA A 116 1.77 10.51 -11.21
N LEU A 117 1.42 9.22 -11.14
CA LEU A 117 2.11 8.15 -11.85
C LEU A 117 2.00 8.31 -13.37
N GLY A 118 0.80 8.58 -13.88
CA GLY A 118 0.57 8.81 -15.31
C GLY A 118 1.38 9.99 -15.85
N LYS A 119 1.56 11.06 -15.07
CA LYS A 119 2.44 12.18 -15.45
C LYS A 119 3.91 11.76 -15.47
N LYS A 120 4.38 11.06 -14.42
CA LYS A 120 5.78 10.65 -14.31
C LYS A 120 6.19 9.66 -15.40
N ILE A 121 5.37 8.66 -15.71
CA ILE A 121 5.63 7.71 -16.81
C ILE A 121 5.67 8.44 -18.15
N LYS A 122 4.71 9.34 -18.43
CA LYS A 122 4.70 10.13 -19.67
C LYS A 122 5.92 11.05 -19.80
N SER A 123 6.40 11.62 -18.70
CA SER A 123 7.60 12.47 -18.71
C SER A 123 8.88 11.66 -18.83
N GLY A 124 8.95 10.49 -18.17
CA GLY A 124 10.06 9.54 -18.34
C GLY A 124 10.22 9.13 -19.80
N LEU A 125 9.11 8.78 -20.47
CA LEU A 125 9.07 8.44 -21.90
C LEU A 125 9.44 9.58 -22.86
N LYS A 126 9.40 10.85 -22.43
CA LYS A 126 9.71 12.02 -23.29
C LYS A 126 11.17 12.44 -23.25
N ASN A 127 11.95 11.95 -22.28
CA ASN A 127 13.36 12.26 -22.15
C ASN A 127 14.26 11.24 -22.88
N HIS A 128 13.65 10.36 -23.69
CA HIS A 128 14.26 9.39 -24.59
C HIS A 128 13.71 9.59 -26.02
#